data_AF-I3VAS2-F1
#
_entry.id   AF-I3VAS2-F1
#
_cell.length_a   1.000
_cell.length_b   1.000
_cell.length_c   1.000
_cell.angle_alpha   90.00
_cell.angle_beta   90.00
_cell.angle_gamma   90.00
#
_symmetry.space_group_name_H-M   'P 1'
#
loop_
_entity.id
_entity.type
_entity.pdbx_description
1 polymer ?
#
loop_
_entity_poly.entity_id
_entity_poly.type
_entity_poly.pdbx_seq_one_letter_code
_entity_poly.pdbx_strand_id
1 'polypeptide(L)'
;MALKLLFLLLLTFLVTNGNVTDQELDDAFNELERQLNYKQEVKDLIKEIKDEVTKKPDITARTLGMAKALNLAVPKFQTGRSVDIAQGILNVVSGIAENLPFGQFIAPIASLISSIIGIISGAKAEATMRDVIQEVVRQESGHVLSSAAAASRQELTAAFSYITSKHKQTLDKHDVTRMVSQVPVTTGVGILALLESRIQNRATTTVESEAKQCFRFCVLYAQIASFRDMVISDLIYQIRRAGDNDEAHSYEIAKAGFINRYKLALQFLNHPKPEQAGVVHLFRPVGHSAESKYLQAFMKMSGVAPIQKMGRSAHILQDVKSPKYHAFLHNSGFVRLSMGLVIKSQLVTFIPRSDGYWNLKLKGKWLWINDGYDTSYVAAKSSEPDQRGQFVVVTYPNNIVTIANRKWPNKFWKDESGSYYVRVRDGSSGVDTRFRLRPCNDRGTGGRCFNN
;
A
#
# COMPACT_ATOMS: atom_id res chain seq x y z
N MET A 1 -3.41 18.74 20.81
CA MET A 1 -1.95 18.94 20.61
C MET A 1 -1.16 17.64 20.79
N ALA A 2 -1.54 16.76 21.75
CA ALA A 2 -0.91 15.45 21.99
C ALA A 2 -0.90 14.47 20.79
N LEU A 3 -1.89 14.51 19.90
CA LEU A 3 -1.98 13.62 18.73
C LEU A 3 -0.95 13.96 17.61
N LYS A 4 -0.44 15.19 17.58
CA LYS A 4 0.61 15.60 16.62
C LYS A 4 2.01 15.20 17.10
N LEU A 5 2.23 15.06 18.42
CA LEU A 5 3.51 14.62 18.98
C LEU A 5 3.73 13.11 18.78
N LEU A 6 2.67 12.30 18.91
CA LEU A 6 2.72 10.86 18.65
C LEU A 6 3.05 10.54 17.18
N PHE A 7 2.57 11.40 16.25
CA PHE A 7 2.82 11.25 14.82
C PHE A 7 4.21 11.74 14.40
N LEU A 8 4.81 12.68 15.14
CA LEU A 8 6.20 13.12 14.93
C LEU A 8 7.22 12.12 15.47
N LEU A 9 6.92 11.44 16.59
CA LEU A 9 7.75 10.34 17.12
C LEU A 9 7.73 9.10 16.20
N LEU A 10 6.66 8.86 15.44
CA LEU A 10 6.60 7.74 14.47
C LEU A 10 7.42 7.99 13.19
N LEU A 11 7.79 9.24 12.88
CA LEU A 11 8.51 9.61 11.65
C LEU A 11 10.03 9.68 11.82
N THR A 12 10.56 9.77 13.04
CA THR A 12 12.01 9.93 13.29
C THR A 12 12.76 8.62 13.57
N PHE A 13 12.10 7.49 13.81
CA PHE A 13 12.77 6.27 14.32
C PHE A 13 12.96 5.12 13.32
N LEU A 14 12.81 5.37 12.02
CA LEU A 14 13.10 4.36 10.99
C LEU A 14 14.59 4.24 10.61
N VAL A 15 15.47 5.06 11.19
CA VAL A 15 16.93 4.90 11.05
C VAL A 15 17.63 5.42 12.31
N THR A 16 17.65 4.64 13.39
CA THR A 16 18.68 4.79 14.42
C THR A 16 19.20 3.41 14.78
N ASN A 17 20.41 3.09 14.33
CA ASN A 17 21.29 2.10 14.97
C ASN A 17 21.74 2.63 16.34
N GLY A 18 20.79 3.08 17.15
CA GLY A 18 21.02 3.49 18.53
C GLY A 18 20.77 2.29 19.43
N ASN A 19 21.57 2.15 20.48
CA ASN A 19 21.31 1.17 21.52
C ASN A 19 19.89 1.36 22.03
N VAL A 20 19.03 0.37 21.80
CA VAL A 20 17.68 0.33 22.35
C VAL A 20 17.81 0.42 23.87
N THR A 21 17.10 1.37 24.48
CA THR A 21 17.15 1.53 25.95
C THR A 21 16.09 0.65 26.61
N ASP A 22 16.39 0.16 27.81
CA ASP A 22 15.41 -0.59 28.62
C ASP A 22 14.15 0.25 28.88
N GLN A 23 14.31 1.57 28.99
CA GLN A 23 13.19 2.52 29.13
C GLN A 23 12.26 2.51 27.91
N GLU A 24 12.79 2.49 26.69
CA GLU A 24 11.96 2.42 25.47
C GLU A 24 11.17 1.11 25.39
N LEU A 25 11.75 0.01 25.87
CA LEU A 25 11.10 -1.29 25.97
C LEU A 25 9.98 -1.29 27.01
N ASP A 26 10.26 -0.75 28.19
CA ASP A 26 9.29 -0.62 29.26
C ASP A 26 8.12 0.28 28.86
N ASP A 27 8.38 1.43 28.25
CA ASP A 27 7.34 2.35 27.78
C ASP A 27 6.44 1.67 26.74
N ALA A 28 7.01 0.89 25.82
CA ALA A 28 6.23 0.15 24.82
C ALA A 28 5.32 -0.91 25.47
N PHE A 29 5.83 -1.67 26.45
CA PHE A 29 5.02 -2.68 27.13
C PHE A 29 3.99 -2.09 28.10
N ASN A 30 4.32 -1.01 28.79
CA ASN A 30 3.40 -0.30 29.66
C ASN A 30 2.22 0.27 28.86
N GLU A 31 2.49 0.79 27.66
CA GLU A 31 1.44 1.21 26.73
C GLU A 31 0.57 0.03 26.27
N LEU A 32 1.18 -1.12 25.98
CA LEU A 32 0.45 -2.33 25.58
C LEU A 32 -0.45 -2.84 26.70
N GLU A 33 0.07 -2.88 27.93
CA GLU A 33 -0.69 -3.24 29.13
C GLU A 33 -1.87 -2.28 29.34
N ARG A 34 -1.63 -0.97 29.21
CA ARG A 34 -2.66 0.07 29.33
C ARG A 34 -3.77 -0.10 28.30
N GLN A 35 -3.43 -0.42 27.05
CA GLN A 35 -4.40 -0.64 25.98
C GLN A 35 -5.25 -1.91 26.18
N LEU A 36 -4.70 -2.91 26.89
CA LEU A 36 -5.31 -4.21 27.07
C LEU A 36 -6.07 -4.36 28.39
N ASN A 37 -5.81 -3.49 29.38
CA ASN A 37 -6.47 -3.14 30.67
C ASN A 37 -7.27 -4.21 31.46
N TYR A 38 -7.37 -5.46 31.03
CA TYR A 38 -8.32 -6.45 31.55
C TYR A 38 -7.86 -7.91 31.46
N LYS A 39 -6.63 -8.22 31.03
CA LYS A 39 -6.13 -9.60 30.92
C LYS A 39 -4.88 -9.81 31.78
N GLN A 40 -5.04 -10.44 32.95
CA GLN A 40 -3.92 -10.85 33.80
C GLN A 40 -2.90 -11.68 33.01
N GLU A 41 -3.38 -12.58 32.15
CA GLU A 41 -2.59 -13.38 31.20
C GLU A 41 -1.65 -12.54 30.32
N VAL A 42 -2.06 -11.35 29.88
CA VAL A 42 -1.20 -10.46 29.07
C VAL A 42 -0.12 -9.83 29.93
N LYS A 43 -0.43 -9.47 31.18
CA LYS A 43 0.56 -8.91 32.11
C LYS A 43 1.63 -9.94 32.44
N ASP A 44 1.22 -11.19 32.65
CA ASP A 44 2.11 -12.30 32.93
C ASP A 44 3.03 -12.56 31.72
N LEU A 45 2.49 -12.58 30.50
CA LEU A 45 3.28 -12.71 29.27
C LEU A 45 4.25 -11.54 29.07
N ILE A 46 3.84 -10.30 29.34
CA ILE A 46 4.72 -9.14 29.27
C ILE A 46 5.88 -9.28 30.26
N LYS A 47 5.59 -9.73 31.49
CA LYS A 47 6.61 -9.98 32.50
C LYS A 47 7.59 -11.07 32.06
N GLU A 48 7.08 -12.21 31.56
CA GLU A 48 7.92 -13.29 31.02
C GLU A 48 8.82 -12.81 29.88
N ILE A 49 8.31 -11.94 29.00
CA ILE A 49 9.10 -11.35 27.92
C ILE A 49 10.21 -10.44 28.48
N LYS A 50 9.91 -9.59 29.48
CA LYS A 50 10.92 -8.73 30.11
C LYS A 50 12.00 -9.56 30.81
N ASP A 51 11.61 -10.65 31.48
CA ASP A 51 12.54 -11.58 32.11
C ASP A 51 13.44 -12.28 31.06
N GLU A 52 12.87 -12.68 29.92
CA GLU A 52 13.62 -13.31 28.82
C GLU A 52 14.59 -12.34 28.15
N VAL A 53 14.19 -11.07 27.95
CA VAL A 53 15.06 -10.02 27.42
C VAL A 53 16.23 -9.73 28.38
N THR A 54 15.96 -9.72 29.68
CA THR A 54 17.02 -9.55 30.70
C THR A 54 18.06 -10.67 30.61
N LYS A 55 17.63 -11.91 30.32
CA LYS A 55 18.53 -13.06 30.13
C LYS A 55 19.23 -13.06 28.78
N LYS A 56 18.65 -12.43 27.76
CA LYS A 56 19.12 -12.42 26.37
C LYS A 56 19.03 -11.00 25.79
N PRO A 57 20.00 -10.12 26.07
CA PRO A 57 19.96 -8.73 25.60
C PRO A 57 20.00 -8.59 24.06
N ASP A 58 20.43 -9.63 23.35
CA ASP A 58 20.46 -9.67 21.89
C ASP A 58 19.06 -9.71 21.26
N ILE A 59 18.02 -10.05 22.02
CA ILE A 59 16.62 -10.02 21.56
C ILE A 59 15.88 -8.71 21.89
N THR A 60 16.47 -7.78 22.65
CA THR A 60 15.82 -6.52 23.09
C THR A 60 15.22 -5.72 21.93
N ALA A 61 15.99 -5.51 20.86
CA ALA A 61 15.54 -4.72 19.72
C ALA A 61 14.36 -5.38 18.98
N ARG A 62 14.39 -6.72 18.87
CA ARG A 62 13.32 -7.51 18.25
C ARG A 62 12.04 -7.44 19.08
N THR A 63 12.19 -7.60 20.39
CA THR A 63 11.09 -7.49 21.35
C THR A 63 10.45 -6.10 21.32
N LEU A 64 11.26 -5.04 21.31
CA LEU A 64 10.77 -3.66 21.19
C LEU A 64 10.00 -3.44 19.89
N GLY A 65 10.56 -3.89 18.76
CA GLY A 65 9.90 -3.76 17.46
C GLY A 65 8.56 -4.50 17.42
N MET A 66 8.48 -5.69 18.02
CA MET A 66 7.23 -6.44 18.15
C MET A 66 6.23 -5.71 19.06
N ALA A 67 6.64 -5.24 20.24
CA ALA A 67 5.78 -4.48 21.14
C ALA A 67 5.21 -3.22 20.47
N LYS A 68 6.02 -2.49 19.71
CA LYS A 68 5.58 -1.35 18.89
C LYS A 68 4.55 -1.75 17.83
N ALA A 69 4.77 -2.86 17.12
CA ALA A 69 3.82 -3.36 16.14
C ALA A 69 2.47 -3.73 16.77
N LEU A 70 2.49 -4.35 17.96
CA LEU A 70 1.30 -4.69 18.74
C LEU A 70 0.54 -3.45 19.23
N ASN A 71 1.25 -2.43 19.74
CA ASN A 71 0.66 -1.15 20.13
C ASN A 71 -0.06 -0.43 18.98
N LEU A 72 0.38 -0.64 17.74
CA LEU A 72 -0.29 -0.11 16.56
C LEU A 72 -1.49 -0.96 16.13
N ALA A 73 -1.53 -2.24 16.50
CA ALA A 73 -2.57 -3.20 16.10
C ALA A 73 -3.76 -3.22 17.06
N VAL A 74 -3.51 -3.23 18.38
CA VAL A 74 -4.56 -3.38 19.41
C VAL A 74 -5.69 -2.35 19.28
N PRO A 75 -5.42 -1.03 19.13
CA PRO A 75 -6.49 -0.05 18.99
C PRO A 75 -7.34 -0.31 17.74
N LYS A 76 -6.72 -0.81 16.66
CA LYS A 76 -7.42 -1.10 15.41
C LYS A 76 -8.37 -2.28 15.53
N PHE A 77 -8.01 -3.31 16.31
CA PHE A 77 -8.88 -4.45 16.61
C PHE A 77 -10.12 -4.07 17.42
N GLN A 78 -10.08 -2.93 18.12
CA GLN A 78 -11.19 -2.44 18.92
C GLN A 78 -12.20 -1.61 18.11
N THR A 79 -11.83 -1.08 16.94
CA THR A 79 -12.63 -0.08 16.18
C THR A 79 -13.90 -0.61 15.49
N GLY A 80 -14.08 -1.93 15.38
CA GLY A 80 -15.21 -2.55 14.68
C GLY A 80 -15.25 -2.30 13.16
N ARG A 81 -14.32 -1.52 12.60
CA ARG A 81 -14.24 -1.21 11.16
C ARG A 81 -13.31 -2.20 10.46
N SER A 82 -13.81 -2.82 9.39
CA SER A 82 -13.12 -3.88 8.65
C SER A 82 -11.75 -3.46 8.08
N VAL A 83 -11.63 -2.22 7.58
CA VAL A 83 -10.36 -1.67 7.06
C VAL A 83 -9.33 -1.46 8.18
N ASP A 84 -9.76 -0.99 9.36
CA ASP A 84 -8.86 -0.81 10.49
C ASP A 84 -8.39 -2.16 11.02
N ILE A 85 -9.30 -3.12 11.17
CA ILE A 85 -8.95 -4.48 11.60
C ILE A 85 -7.94 -5.09 10.63
N ALA A 86 -8.17 -5.01 9.32
CA ALA A 86 -7.21 -5.47 8.32
C ALA A 86 -5.84 -4.76 8.42
N GLN A 87 -5.83 -3.46 8.71
CA GLN A 87 -4.60 -2.72 8.98
C GLN A 87 -3.91 -3.16 10.27
N GLY A 88 -4.67 -3.52 11.32
CA GLY A 88 -4.13 -4.09 12.55
C GLY A 88 -3.48 -5.45 12.30
N ILE A 89 -4.13 -6.29 11.49
CA ILE A 89 -3.58 -7.59 11.07
C ILE A 89 -2.27 -7.40 10.31
N LEU A 90 -2.27 -6.48 9.34
CA LEU A 90 -1.06 -6.15 8.59
C LEU A 90 0.07 -5.65 9.50
N ASN A 91 -0.24 -4.86 10.54
CA ASN A 91 0.75 -4.42 11.51
C ASN A 91 1.37 -5.61 12.28
N VAL A 92 0.56 -6.59 12.67
CA VAL A 92 1.04 -7.82 13.34
C VAL A 92 1.91 -8.64 12.40
N VAL A 93 1.42 -8.96 11.19
CA VAL A 93 2.15 -9.79 10.23
C VAL A 93 3.47 -9.13 9.79
N SER A 94 3.45 -7.82 9.54
CA SER A 94 4.66 -7.06 9.22
C SER A 94 5.62 -7.00 10.40
N GLY A 95 5.09 -6.78 11.62
CA GLY A 95 5.88 -6.79 12.85
C GLY A 95 6.60 -8.11 13.08
N ILE A 96 5.93 -9.23 12.85
CA ILE A 96 6.54 -10.56 12.88
C ILE A 96 7.64 -10.68 11.82
N ALA A 97 7.34 -10.33 10.56
CA ALA A 97 8.30 -10.46 9.46
C ALA A 97 9.57 -9.61 9.66
N GLU A 98 9.43 -8.41 10.22
CA GLU A 98 10.53 -7.47 10.45
C GLU A 98 11.36 -7.82 11.70
N ASN A 99 10.73 -8.37 12.75
CA ASN A 99 11.38 -8.51 14.07
C ASN A 99 11.62 -9.96 14.51
N LEU A 100 10.94 -10.94 13.92
CA LEU A 100 11.12 -12.37 14.19
C LEU A 100 11.40 -13.09 12.87
N PRO A 101 12.59 -12.90 12.28
CA PRO A 101 12.93 -13.51 10.99
C PRO A 101 12.94 -15.05 11.09
N PHE A 102 12.73 -15.70 9.95
CA PHE A 102 12.57 -17.15 9.77
C PHE A 102 13.38 -18.02 10.75
N GLY A 103 12.71 -18.99 11.38
CA GLY A 103 13.32 -19.93 12.33
C GLY A 103 13.51 -19.42 13.76
N GLN A 104 13.29 -18.13 14.04
CA GLN A 104 13.40 -17.59 15.39
C GLN A 104 12.07 -17.68 16.14
N PHE A 105 12.07 -18.42 17.24
CA PHE A 105 10.91 -18.59 18.12
C PHE A 105 11.25 -18.14 19.53
N ILE A 106 10.52 -17.12 20.01
CA ILE A 106 10.57 -16.67 21.41
C ILE A 106 9.19 -16.97 21.98
N ALA A 107 9.08 -18.04 22.78
CA ALA A 107 7.79 -18.58 23.21
C ALA A 107 6.89 -17.52 23.89
N PRO A 108 7.39 -16.67 24.80
CA PRO A 108 6.56 -15.61 25.40
C PRO A 108 6.04 -14.59 24.38
N ILE A 109 6.84 -14.22 23.37
CA ILE A 109 6.42 -13.29 22.31
C ILE A 109 5.36 -13.95 21.41
N ALA A 110 5.54 -15.22 21.06
CA ALA A 110 4.56 -15.97 20.26
C ALA A 110 3.22 -16.09 21.00
N SER A 111 3.25 -16.40 22.30
CA SER A 111 2.05 -16.42 23.14
C SER A 111 1.37 -15.05 23.23
N LEU A 112 2.14 -13.95 23.33
CA LEU A 112 1.60 -12.60 23.32
C LEU A 112 0.92 -12.26 21.97
N ILE A 113 1.55 -12.63 20.85
CA ILE A 113 0.98 -12.47 19.51
C ILE A 113 -0.35 -13.23 19.40
N SER A 114 -0.38 -14.51 19.77
CA SER A 114 -1.61 -15.32 19.72
C SER A 114 -2.69 -14.74 20.64
N SER A 115 -2.35 -14.31 21.86
CA SER A 115 -3.30 -13.66 22.78
C SER A 115 -3.88 -12.35 22.26
N ILE A 116 -3.10 -11.58 21.49
CA ILE A 116 -3.56 -10.36 20.82
C ILE A 116 -4.38 -10.66 19.58
N ILE A 117 -4.02 -11.68 18.79
CA ILE A 117 -4.85 -12.18 17.69
C ILE A 117 -6.22 -12.63 18.23
N GLY A 118 -6.24 -13.30 19.38
CA GLY A 118 -7.47 -13.71 20.08
C GLY A 118 -8.35 -12.55 20.58
N ILE A 119 -7.90 -11.29 20.54
CA ILE A 119 -8.76 -10.11 20.76
C ILE A 119 -9.74 -9.93 19.61
N ILE A 120 -9.33 -10.32 18.41
CA ILE A 120 -10.22 -10.45 17.27
C ILE A 120 -11.08 -11.67 17.56
N SER A 121 -12.21 -11.47 18.24
CA SER A 121 -13.16 -12.56 18.46
C SER A 121 -13.54 -13.20 17.13
N GLY A 122 -13.85 -14.50 17.13
CA GLY A 122 -14.27 -15.21 15.91
C GLY A 122 -15.38 -14.46 15.16
N ALA A 123 -16.33 -13.87 15.90
CA ALA A 123 -17.42 -13.05 15.33
C ALA A 123 -16.93 -11.74 14.67
N LYS A 124 -15.90 -11.07 15.21
CA LYS A 124 -15.32 -9.86 14.60
C LYS A 124 -14.46 -10.20 13.39
N ALA A 125 -13.70 -11.29 13.45
CA ALA A 125 -12.93 -11.80 12.32
C ALA A 125 -13.87 -12.20 11.18
N GLU A 126 -14.94 -12.94 11.49
CA GLU A 126 -15.99 -13.31 10.55
C GLU A 126 -16.69 -12.09 9.96
N ALA A 127 -17.09 -11.12 10.77
CA ALA A 127 -17.71 -9.88 10.28
C ALA A 127 -16.76 -9.11 9.34
N THR A 128 -15.48 -9.01 9.69
CA THR A 128 -14.48 -8.34 8.85
C THR A 128 -14.27 -9.08 7.53
N MET A 129 -14.07 -10.39 7.58
CA MET A 129 -13.93 -11.23 6.39
C MET A 129 -15.20 -11.18 5.54
N ARG A 130 -16.38 -11.19 6.15
CA ARG A 130 -17.67 -11.00 5.47
C ARG A 130 -17.72 -9.67 4.76
N ASP A 131 -17.38 -8.56 5.39
CA ASP A 131 -17.47 -7.24 4.76
C ASP A 131 -16.48 -7.10 3.60
N VAL A 132 -15.23 -7.57 3.78
CA VAL A 132 -14.20 -7.58 2.74
C VAL A 132 -14.67 -8.42 1.54
N ILE A 133 -15.19 -9.62 1.80
CA ILE A 133 -15.60 -10.55 0.75
C ILE A 133 -16.93 -10.16 0.11
N GLN A 134 -17.89 -9.62 0.87
CA GLN A 134 -19.15 -9.11 0.31
C GLN A 134 -18.90 -7.91 -0.61
N GLU A 135 -17.89 -7.09 -0.34
CA GLU A 135 -17.48 -6.04 -1.28
C GLU A 135 -16.91 -6.63 -2.58
N VAL A 136 -16.20 -7.76 -2.55
CA VAL A 136 -15.81 -8.49 -3.78
C VAL A 136 -17.06 -8.91 -4.58
N VAL A 137 -18.05 -9.49 -3.91
CA VAL A 137 -19.30 -10.00 -4.52
C VAL A 137 -20.18 -8.89 -5.06
N ARG A 138 -20.34 -7.78 -4.33
CA ARG A 138 -21.17 -6.64 -4.74
C ARG A 138 -20.61 -5.94 -5.98
N GLN A 139 -19.30 -6.03 -6.19
CA GLN A 139 -18.61 -5.37 -7.29
C GLN A 139 -18.63 -6.16 -8.60
N GLU A 140 -18.96 -7.45 -8.62
CA GLU A 140 -19.25 -8.16 -9.87
C GLU A 140 -20.58 -8.90 -9.82
N SER A 141 -21.42 -8.68 -10.82
CA SER A 141 -22.67 -9.40 -11.06
C SER A 141 -22.48 -10.90 -11.40
N GLY A 142 -21.25 -11.43 -11.30
CA GLY A 142 -20.89 -12.78 -11.71
C GLY A 142 -21.09 -13.80 -10.59
N HIS A 143 -21.99 -14.76 -10.81
CA HIS A 143 -22.28 -15.87 -9.87
C HIS A 143 -21.02 -16.64 -9.42
N VAL A 144 -20.01 -16.79 -10.29
CA VAL A 144 -18.76 -17.51 -9.98
C VAL A 144 -17.93 -16.80 -8.91
N LEU A 145 -17.80 -15.47 -9.00
CA LEU A 145 -17.05 -14.69 -8.00
C LEU A 145 -17.77 -14.71 -6.66
N SER A 146 -19.11 -14.60 -6.68
CA SER A 146 -19.94 -14.69 -5.48
C SER A 146 -19.73 -16.00 -4.72
N SER A 147 -19.82 -17.14 -5.41
CA SER A 147 -19.66 -18.45 -4.78
C SER A 147 -18.23 -18.70 -4.31
N ALA A 148 -17.22 -18.35 -5.11
CA ALA A 148 -15.82 -18.52 -4.72
C ALA A 148 -15.44 -17.66 -3.51
N ALA A 149 -15.94 -16.43 -3.46
CA ALA A 149 -15.67 -15.53 -2.35
C ALA A 149 -16.41 -16.01 -1.08
N ALA A 150 -17.68 -16.43 -1.17
CA ALA A 150 -18.41 -17.01 -0.05
C ALA A 150 -17.74 -18.28 0.52
N ALA A 151 -17.27 -19.18 -0.36
CA ALA A 151 -16.52 -20.37 0.04
C ALA A 151 -15.21 -20.00 0.75
N SER A 152 -14.44 -19.06 0.19
CA SER A 152 -13.16 -18.63 0.78
C SER A 152 -13.36 -17.90 2.12
N ARG A 153 -14.48 -17.19 2.30
CA ARG A 153 -14.86 -16.61 3.59
C ARG A 153 -15.05 -17.69 4.64
N GLN A 154 -15.83 -18.72 4.31
CA GLN A 154 -16.11 -19.82 5.22
C GLN A 154 -14.82 -20.57 5.56
N GLU A 155 -13.98 -20.82 4.56
CA GLU A 155 -12.67 -21.46 4.73
C GLU A 155 -11.76 -20.68 5.69
N LEU A 156 -11.52 -19.38 5.42
CA LEU A 156 -10.66 -18.55 6.27
C LEU A 156 -11.23 -18.34 7.68
N THR A 157 -12.56 -18.23 7.82
CA THR A 157 -13.22 -18.09 9.12
C THR A 157 -13.13 -19.38 9.94
N ALA A 158 -13.33 -20.53 9.29
CA ALA A 158 -13.19 -21.84 9.94
C ALA A 158 -11.75 -22.07 10.38
N ALA A 159 -10.77 -21.79 9.52
CA ALA A 159 -9.35 -21.89 9.86
C ALA A 159 -8.98 -20.96 11.01
N PHE A 160 -9.41 -19.70 10.98
CA PHE A 160 -9.15 -18.74 12.05
C PHE A 160 -9.75 -19.19 13.39
N SER A 161 -11.02 -19.62 13.39
CA SER A 161 -11.71 -20.09 14.59
C SER A 161 -11.07 -21.35 15.16
N TYR A 162 -10.66 -22.27 14.28
CA TYR A 162 -9.99 -23.49 14.65
C TYR A 162 -8.65 -23.20 15.33
N ILE A 163 -7.78 -22.37 14.74
CA ILE A 163 -6.47 -22.04 15.34
C ILE A 163 -6.65 -21.26 16.64
N THR A 164 -7.59 -20.32 16.71
CA THR A 164 -7.88 -19.57 17.94
C THR A 164 -8.32 -20.51 19.07
N SER A 165 -9.02 -21.60 18.77
CA SER A 165 -9.42 -22.59 19.78
C SER A 165 -8.22 -23.32 20.41
N LYS A 166 -7.05 -23.33 19.73
CA LYS A 166 -5.81 -23.96 20.20
C LYS A 166 -4.99 -23.09 21.14
N HIS A 167 -5.26 -21.79 21.22
CA HIS A 167 -4.47 -20.86 22.03
C HIS A 167 -4.35 -21.28 23.49
N LYS A 168 -5.45 -21.79 24.07
CA LYS A 168 -5.55 -22.19 25.48
C LYS A 168 -5.33 -23.68 25.75
N GLN A 169 -5.02 -24.46 24.72
CA GLN A 169 -4.82 -25.90 24.85
C GLN A 169 -3.34 -26.21 25.05
N THR A 170 -3.05 -27.21 25.88
CA THR A 170 -1.75 -27.88 25.84
C THR A 170 -1.72 -28.72 24.58
N LEU A 171 -0.73 -28.47 23.72
CA LEU A 171 -0.62 -29.12 22.41
C LEU A 171 0.47 -30.19 22.44
N ASP A 172 0.23 -31.30 21.76
CA ASP A 172 1.21 -32.36 21.53
C ASP A 172 1.47 -32.59 20.03
N LYS A 173 2.41 -33.49 19.69
CA LYS A 173 2.72 -33.80 18.29
C LYS A 173 1.54 -34.38 17.50
N HIS A 174 0.58 -35.05 18.15
CA HIS A 174 -0.62 -35.55 17.46
C HIS A 174 -1.58 -34.40 17.10
N ASP A 175 -1.56 -33.29 17.85
CA ASP A 175 -2.27 -32.08 17.46
C ASP A 175 -1.76 -31.50 16.15
N VAL A 176 -0.46 -31.64 15.85
CA VAL A 176 0.13 -31.11 14.60
C VAL A 176 -0.57 -31.69 13.38
N THR A 177 -0.72 -33.02 13.30
CA THR A 177 -1.41 -33.68 12.19
C THR A 177 -2.86 -33.19 12.04
N ARG A 178 -3.55 -32.92 13.16
CA ARG A 178 -4.89 -32.35 13.15
C ARG A 178 -4.89 -30.90 12.68
N MET A 179 -3.91 -30.11 13.09
CA MET A 179 -3.82 -28.71 12.71
C MET A 179 -3.54 -28.54 11.21
N VAL A 180 -2.58 -29.29 10.65
CA VAL A 180 -2.22 -29.17 9.23
C VAL A 180 -3.30 -29.71 8.29
N SER A 181 -4.09 -30.69 8.74
CA SER A 181 -5.24 -31.20 7.97
C SER A 181 -6.43 -30.24 7.97
N GLN A 182 -6.65 -29.51 9.07
CA GLN A 182 -7.74 -28.53 9.18
C GLN A 182 -7.38 -27.16 8.60
N VAL A 183 -6.10 -26.81 8.57
CA VAL A 183 -5.59 -25.57 7.97
C VAL A 183 -4.49 -25.90 6.96
N PRO A 184 -4.88 -26.39 5.77
CA PRO A 184 -3.92 -26.62 4.70
C PRO A 184 -3.24 -25.32 4.31
N VAL A 185 -1.99 -25.39 3.87
CA VAL A 185 -1.28 -24.20 3.39
C VAL A 185 -1.96 -23.56 2.17
N THR A 186 -2.84 -24.28 1.47
CA THR A 186 -3.65 -23.76 0.36
C THR A 186 -4.87 -22.94 0.79
N THR A 187 -5.14 -22.79 2.09
CA THR A 187 -6.28 -22.02 2.62
C THR A 187 -6.31 -20.62 2.00
N GLY A 188 -7.44 -20.23 1.41
CA GLY A 188 -7.66 -18.90 0.83
C GLY A 188 -6.92 -18.62 -0.50
N VAL A 189 -6.19 -19.59 -1.07
CA VAL A 189 -5.44 -19.40 -2.32
C VAL A 189 -6.36 -19.20 -3.53
N GLY A 190 -7.52 -19.88 -3.56
CA GLY A 190 -8.46 -19.81 -4.69
C GLY A 190 -8.98 -18.40 -4.98
N ILE A 191 -9.45 -17.68 -3.95
CA ILE A 191 -9.93 -16.30 -4.11
C ILE A 191 -8.80 -15.33 -4.48
N LEU A 192 -7.59 -15.54 -3.95
CA LEU A 192 -6.43 -14.72 -4.30
C LEU A 192 -6.06 -14.88 -5.78
N ALA A 193 -6.05 -16.12 -6.29
CA ALA A 193 -5.80 -16.38 -7.71
C ALA A 193 -6.86 -15.75 -8.62
N LEU A 194 -8.13 -15.78 -8.20
CA LEU A 194 -9.23 -15.16 -8.92
C LEU A 194 -9.08 -13.62 -8.94
N LEU A 195 -8.81 -13.00 -7.79
CA LEU A 195 -8.56 -11.56 -7.70
C LEU A 195 -7.32 -11.14 -8.50
N GLU A 196 -6.24 -11.92 -8.46
CA GLU A 196 -5.03 -11.69 -9.25
C GLU A 196 -5.36 -11.65 -10.76
N SER A 197 -6.11 -12.63 -11.26
CA SER A 197 -6.56 -12.66 -12.66
C SER A 197 -7.40 -11.42 -13.01
N ARG A 198 -8.32 -11.00 -12.13
CA ARG A 198 -9.11 -9.78 -12.34
C ARG A 198 -8.26 -8.51 -12.34
N ILE A 199 -7.27 -8.42 -11.44
CA ILE A 199 -6.31 -7.31 -11.41
C ILE A 199 -5.52 -7.27 -12.71
N GLN A 200 -4.92 -8.39 -13.13
CA GLN A 200 -4.12 -8.44 -14.36
C GLN A 200 -4.92 -8.03 -15.59
N ASN A 201 -6.17 -8.50 -15.72
CA ASN A 201 -7.04 -8.19 -16.85
C ASN A 201 -7.53 -6.73 -16.87
N ARG A 202 -7.70 -6.10 -15.70
CA ARG A 202 -8.23 -4.73 -15.57
C ARG A 202 -7.15 -3.67 -15.34
N ALA A 203 -5.91 -4.06 -15.03
CA ALA A 203 -4.84 -3.13 -14.71
C ALA A 203 -4.55 -2.13 -15.85
N THR A 204 -4.81 -2.53 -17.10
CA THR A 204 -4.56 -1.72 -18.29
C THR A 204 -5.80 -1.06 -18.89
N THR A 205 -6.96 -1.14 -18.21
CA THR A 205 -8.22 -0.60 -18.74
C THR A 205 -8.15 0.92 -18.97
N THR A 206 -8.80 1.37 -20.04
CA THR A 206 -9.02 2.79 -20.35
C THR A 206 -10.33 3.33 -19.77
N VAL A 207 -11.16 2.48 -19.17
CA VAL A 207 -12.47 2.82 -18.61
C VAL A 207 -12.34 3.15 -17.13
N GLU A 208 -12.84 4.31 -16.72
CA GLU A 208 -12.71 4.80 -15.35
C GLU A 208 -13.34 3.87 -14.30
N SER A 209 -14.56 3.39 -14.55
CA SER A 209 -15.27 2.51 -13.62
C SER A 209 -14.50 1.21 -13.39
N GLU A 210 -13.93 0.64 -14.45
CA GLU A 210 -13.09 -0.56 -14.37
C GLU A 210 -11.76 -0.29 -13.67
N ALA A 211 -11.14 0.88 -13.87
CA ALA A 211 -9.91 1.24 -13.18
C ALA A 211 -10.14 1.37 -11.67
N LYS A 212 -11.27 2.00 -11.27
CA LYS A 212 -11.71 2.07 -9.87
C LYS A 212 -11.96 0.68 -9.28
N GLN A 213 -12.59 -0.19 -10.05
CA GLN A 213 -12.85 -1.57 -9.65
C GLN A 213 -11.54 -2.37 -9.49
N CYS A 214 -10.58 -2.23 -10.42
CA CYS A 214 -9.27 -2.84 -10.33
C CYS A 214 -8.50 -2.37 -9.09
N PHE A 215 -8.54 -1.07 -8.78
CA PHE A 215 -7.93 -0.54 -7.56
C PHE A 215 -8.56 -1.15 -6.31
N ARG A 216 -9.89 -1.29 -6.27
CA ARG A 216 -10.59 -2.00 -5.18
C ARG A 216 -10.16 -3.46 -5.08
N PHE A 217 -10.02 -4.18 -6.19
CA PHE A 217 -9.51 -5.55 -6.17
C PHE A 217 -8.08 -5.62 -5.61
N CYS A 218 -7.22 -4.64 -5.86
CA CYS A 218 -5.90 -4.59 -5.23
C CYS A 218 -6.00 -4.49 -3.70
N VAL A 219 -6.89 -3.62 -3.19
CA VAL A 219 -7.12 -3.47 -1.74
C VAL A 219 -7.66 -4.78 -1.15
N LEU A 220 -8.66 -5.37 -1.79
CA LEU A 220 -9.30 -6.62 -1.35
C LEU A 220 -8.30 -7.79 -1.36
N TYR A 221 -7.47 -7.88 -2.40
CA TYR A 221 -6.39 -8.85 -2.49
C TYR A 221 -5.44 -8.74 -1.29
N ALA A 222 -4.97 -7.52 -0.99
CA ALA A 222 -4.07 -7.27 0.13
C ALA A 222 -4.73 -7.59 1.50
N GLN A 223 -6.02 -7.30 1.65
CA GLN A 223 -6.80 -7.63 2.84
C GLN A 223 -6.88 -9.14 3.06
N ILE A 224 -7.34 -9.89 2.06
CA ILE A 224 -7.44 -11.35 2.13
C ILE A 224 -6.07 -12.00 2.35
N ALA A 225 -5.04 -11.52 1.65
CA ALA A 225 -3.67 -12.01 1.82
C ALA A 225 -3.15 -11.76 3.25
N SER A 226 -3.45 -10.60 3.86
CA SER A 226 -3.07 -10.30 5.24
C SER A 226 -3.78 -11.22 6.24
N PHE A 227 -5.08 -11.48 6.05
CA PHE A 227 -5.85 -12.43 6.86
C PHE A 227 -5.28 -13.84 6.77
N ARG A 228 -5.03 -14.30 5.56
CA ARG A 228 -4.42 -15.61 5.30
C ARG A 228 -3.06 -15.71 6.00
N ASP A 229 -2.20 -14.72 5.83
CA ASP A 229 -0.87 -14.74 6.44
C ASP A 229 -0.91 -14.70 7.96
N MET A 230 -1.92 -14.05 8.56
CA MET A 230 -2.14 -14.12 10.00
C MET A 230 -2.51 -15.54 10.45
N VAL A 231 -3.49 -16.18 9.78
CA VAL A 231 -3.90 -17.57 10.08
C VAL A 231 -2.71 -18.52 9.97
N ILE A 232 -1.93 -18.41 8.88
CA ILE A 232 -0.75 -19.27 8.66
C ILE A 232 0.35 -18.96 9.69
N SER A 233 0.57 -17.70 10.07
CA SER A 233 1.56 -17.35 11.09
C SER A 233 1.18 -17.90 12.46
N ASP A 234 -0.09 -17.79 12.83
CA ASP A 234 -0.59 -18.32 14.11
C ASP A 234 -0.52 -19.86 14.13
N LEU A 235 -0.86 -20.53 13.02
CA LEU A 235 -0.65 -21.97 12.86
C LEU A 235 0.82 -22.37 13.05
N ILE A 236 1.77 -21.68 12.40
CA ILE A 236 3.21 -21.94 12.58
C ILE A 236 3.59 -21.87 14.06
N TYR A 237 3.08 -20.88 14.80
CA TYR A 237 3.33 -20.79 16.24
C TYR A 237 2.71 -21.94 17.03
N GLN A 238 1.47 -22.35 16.73
CA GLN A 238 0.86 -23.50 17.40
C GLN A 238 1.61 -24.81 17.14
N ILE A 239 2.11 -25.02 15.91
CA ILE A 239 2.92 -26.18 15.55
C ILE A 239 4.24 -26.19 16.35
N ARG A 240 4.90 -25.03 16.49
CA ARG A 240 6.11 -24.91 17.33
C ARG A 240 5.82 -25.17 18.80
N ARG A 241 4.68 -24.69 19.33
CA ARG A 241 4.24 -24.99 20.70
C ARG A 241 4.00 -26.48 20.94
N ALA A 242 3.54 -27.19 19.91
CA ALA A 242 3.37 -28.64 19.93
C ALA A 242 4.70 -29.44 19.81
N GLY A 243 5.83 -28.75 19.59
CA GLY A 243 7.16 -29.34 19.54
C GLY A 243 7.58 -29.89 18.18
N ASP A 244 6.93 -29.50 17.09
CA ASP A 244 7.27 -29.93 15.72
C ASP A 244 7.88 -28.79 14.88
N ASN A 245 9.18 -28.60 15.01
CA ASN A 245 9.87 -27.52 14.31
C ASN A 245 10.01 -27.74 12.80
N ASP A 246 10.01 -29.00 12.34
CA ASP A 246 10.21 -29.35 10.94
C ASP A 246 8.95 -29.04 10.12
N GLU A 247 7.77 -29.39 10.66
CA GLU A 247 6.49 -29.04 10.03
C GLU A 247 6.28 -27.52 10.04
N ALA A 248 6.61 -26.84 11.15
CA ALA A 248 6.55 -25.39 11.24
C ALA A 248 7.44 -24.71 10.18
N HIS A 249 8.65 -25.23 9.96
CA HIS A 249 9.56 -24.72 8.95
C HIS A 249 9.03 -24.92 7.52
N SER A 250 8.37 -26.06 7.25
CA SER A 250 7.75 -26.32 5.95
C SER A 250 6.65 -25.30 5.63
N TYR A 251 5.84 -24.94 6.63
CA TYR A 251 4.83 -23.88 6.48
C TYR A 251 5.45 -22.48 6.31
N GLU A 252 6.58 -22.20 6.95
CA GLU A 252 7.33 -20.96 6.76
C GLU A 252 7.84 -20.80 5.31
N ILE A 253 8.43 -21.86 4.74
CA ILE A 253 8.89 -21.88 3.35
C ILE A 253 7.71 -21.64 2.40
N ALA A 254 6.60 -22.34 2.62
CA ALA A 254 5.42 -22.19 1.79
C ALA A 254 4.84 -20.76 1.88
N LYS A 255 4.76 -20.19 3.10
CA LYS A 255 4.35 -18.78 3.32
C LYS A 255 5.25 -17.82 2.55
N ALA A 256 6.58 -17.99 2.58
CA ALA A 256 7.51 -17.17 1.82
C ALA A 256 7.23 -17.22 0.31
N GLY A 257 6.89 -18.40 -0.23
CA GLY A 257 6.44 -18.57 -1.62
C GLY A 257 5.19 -17.74 -1.95
N PHE A 258 4.23 -17.65 -1.03
CA PHE A 258 3.03 -16.82 -1.21
C PHE A 258 3.32 -15.32 -1.13
N ILE A 259 4.21 -14.88 -0.24
CA ILE A 259 4.66 -13.49 -0.17
C ILE A 259 5.22 -13.02 -1.52
N ASN A 260 5.98 -13.88 -2.21
CA ASN A 260 6.47 -13.57 -3.56
C ASN A 260 5.33 -13.43 -4.58
N ARG A 261 4.25 -14.23 -4.47
CA ARG A 261 3.06 -14.05 -5.32
C ARG A 261 2.35 -12.73 -5.04
N TYR A 262 2.21 -12.35 -3.77
CA TYR A 262 1.61 -11.06 -3.39
C TYR A 262 2.39 -9.89 -3.99
N LYS A 263 3.72 -9.97 -3.93
CA LYS A 263 4.62 -9.01 -4.58
C LYS A 263 4.34 -8.91 -6.07
N LEU A 264 4.31 -10.03 -6.79
CA LEU A 264 4.10 -10.05 -8.24
C LEU A 264 2.73 -9.48 -8.64
N ALA A 265 1.68 -9.77 -7.87
CA ALA A 265 0.33 -9.29 -8.14
C ALA A 265 0.20 -7.76 -8.02
N LEU A 266 0.93 -7.13 -7.09
CA LEU A 266 0.75 -5.70 -6.75
C LEU A 266 1.94 -4.80 -7.12
N GLN A 267 3.10 -5.35 -7.51
CA GLN A 267 4.32 -4.56 -7.79
C GLN A 267 4.11 -3.45 -8.84
N PHE A 268 3.14 -3.62 -9.74
CA PHE A 268 2.84 -2.64 -10.77
C PHE A 268 2.38 -1.29 -10.19
N LEU A 269 1.86 -1.23 -8.96
CA LEU A 269 1.50 0.04 -8.31
C LEU A 269 2.74 0.92 -8.04
N ASN A 270 3.88 0.30 -7.73
CA ASN A 270 5.16 1.00 -7.51
C ASN A 270 5.99 1.13 -8.79
N HIS A 271 5.96 0.10 -9.64
CA HIS A 271 6.71 0.03 -10.90
C HIS A 271 5.75 -0.17 -12.08
N PRO A 272 4.92 0.84 -12.39
CA PRO A 272 3.90 0.71 -13.42
C PRO A 272 4.50 0.77 -14.82
N LYS A 273 3.78 0.20 -15.77
CA LYS A 273 3.89 0.55 -17.19
C LYS A 273 2.91 1.69 -17.53
N PRO A 274 3.15 2.49 -18.59
CA PRO A 274 2.27 3.60 -18.95
C PRO A 274 0.80 3.20 -19.15
N GLU A 275 0.55 2.01 -19.67
CA GLU A 275 -0.79 1.44 -19.86
C GLU A 275 -1.55 1.19 -18.56
N GLN A 276 -0.89 1.21 -17.40
CA GLN A 276 -1.50 0.99 -16.08
C GLN A 276 -1.84 2.29 -15.34
N ALA A 277 -1.69 3.44 -16.00
CA ALA A 277 -1.81 4.75 -15.36
C ALA A 277 -3.14 4.92 -14.60
N GLY A 278 -4.27 4.41 -15.12
CA GLY A 278 -5.58 4.61 -14.52
C GLY A 278 -5.66 4.15 -13.08
N VAL A 279 -5.24 2.91 -12.86
CA VAL A 279 -5.26 2.28 -11.54
C VAL A 279 -4.20 2.93 -10.64
N VAL A 280 -3.02 3.25 -11.19
CA VAL A 280 -1.90 3.79 -10.43
C VAL A 280 -2.18 5.22 -9.93
N HIS A 281 -2.91 6.04 -10.69
CA HIS A 281 -3.30 7.38 -10.27
C HIS A 281 -4.35 7.36 -9.15
N LEU A 282 -5.10 6.26 -8.97
CA LEU A 282 -5.97 6.07 -7.81
C LEU A 282 -5.18 5.65 -6.56
N PHE A 283 -3.99 5.07 -6.75
CA PHE A 283 -3.07 4.73 -5.66
C PHE A 283 -2.19 5.91 -5.25
N ARG A 284 -1.86 6.82 -6.18
CA ARG A 284 -0.90 7.92 -5.98
C ARG A 284 -1.57 9.30 -5.75
N PRO A 285 -0.92 10.21 -5.00
CA PRO A 285 0.30 10.01 -4.25
C PRO A 285 0.06 9.10 -3.05
N VAL A 286 1.07 8.33 -2.68
CA VAL A 286 0.89 7.35 -1.61
C VAL A 286 0.57 8.07 -0.30
N GLY A 287 -0.44 7.59 0.40
CA GLY A 287 -0.85 8.15 1.68
C GLY A 287 -2.02 9.15 1.61
N HIS A 288 -2.54 9.44 0.42
CA HIS A 288 -3.69 10.36 0.26
C HIS A 288 -5.02 9.76 0.73
N SER A 289 -5.10 8.43 0.84
CA SER A 289 -6.29 7.67 1.25
C SER A 289 -5.91 6.56 2.23
N ALA A 290 -6.87 6.02 2.98
CA ALA A 290 -6.62 4.90 3.89
C ALA A 290 -6.18 3.65 3.10
N GLU A 291 -6.80 3.42 1.94
CA GLU A 291 -6.52 2.34 1.02
C GLU A 291 -5.10 2.41 0.43
N SER A 292 -4.66 3.61 0.02
CA SER A 292 -3.28 3.77 -0.47
C SER A 292 -2.24 3.59 0.64
N LYS A 293 -2.51 4.02 1.88
CA LYS A 293 -1.65 3.73 3.03
C LYS A 293 -1.56 2.23 3.30
N TYR A 294 -2.70 1.56 3.28
CA TYR A 294 -2.80 0.12 3.49
C TYR A 294 -2.01 -0.66 2.44
N LEU A 295 -2.24 -0.37 1.15
CA LEU A 295 -1.51 -0.99 0.05
C LEU A 295 0.00 -0.73 0.12
N GLN A 296 0.41 0.47 0.52
CA GLN A 296 1.84 0.77 0.69
C GLN A 296 2.47 -0.10 1.78
N ALA A 297 1.82 -0.19 2.94
CA ALA A 297 2.31 -1.01 4.04
C ALA A 297 2.38 -2.50 3.64
N PHE A 298 1.35 -2.99 2.93
CA PHE A 298 1.30 -4.37 2.44
C PHE A 298 2.41 -4.67 1.41
N MET A 299 2.63 -3.75 0.48
CA MET A 299 3.71 -3.86 -0.52
C MET A 299 5.09 -3.81 0.13
N LYS A 300 5.29 -2.99 1.17
CA LYS A 300 6.55 -2.95 1.94
C LYS A 300 6.81 -4.31 2.59
N MET A 301 5.82 -4.86 3.30
CA MET A 301 5.89 -6.21 3.90
C MET A 301 6.21 -7.28 2.86
N SER A 302 5.62 -7.17 1.66
CA SER A 302 5.83 -8.15 0.58
C SER A 302 7.17 -7.98 -0.15
N GLY A 303 8.03 -7.04 0.25
CA GLY A 303 9.31 -6.80 -0.39
C GLY A 303 9.21 -6.19 -1.80
N VAL A 304 8.14 -5.43 -2.08
CA VAL A 304 8.05 -4.58 -3.27
C VAL A 304 8.96 -3.37 -3.06
N ALA A 305 9.84 -3.09 -4.01
CA ALA A 305 10.72 -1.94 -3.93
C ALA A 305 9.92 -0.63 -3.85
N PRO A 306 10.42 0.39 -3.12
CA PRO A 306 9.72 1.64 -2.97
C PRO A 306 9.63 2.40 -4.30
N ILE A 307 8.65 3.30 -4.39
CA ILE A 307 8.48 4.18 -5.55
C ILE A 307 9.73 5.03 -5.74
N GLN A 308 10.24 5.06 -6.98
CA GLN A 308 11.27 6.02 -7.36
C GLN A 308 10.68 7.44 -7.34
N LYS A 309 11.20 8.29 -6.46
CA LYS A 309 10.78 9.69 -6.36
C LYS A 309 11.49 10.52 -7.41
N MET A 310 10.74 11.28 -8.19
CA MET A 310 11.29 12.37 -8.98
C MET A 310 11.56 13.56 -8.05
N GLY A 311 12.72 14.19 -8.17
CA GLY A 311 13.01 15.44 -7.48
C GLY A 311 12.41 16.66 -8.20
N ARG A 312 12.67 17.86 -7.65
CA ARG A 312 12.41 19.09 -8.42
C ARG A 312 13.22 19.06 -9.70
N SER A 313 12.56 19.30 -10.83
CA SER A 313 13.15 19.13 -12.15
C SER A 313 12.44 20.00 -13.19
N ALA A 314 13.07 20.22 -14.33
CA ALA A 314 12.51 21.00 -15.43
C ALA A 314 12.66 20.25 -16.75
N HIS A 315 11.56 20.11 -17.48
CA HIS A 315 11.47 19.29 -18.67
C HIS A 315 10.68 19.95 -19.78
N ILE A 316 11.00 19.66 -21.03
CA ILE A 316 10.05 19.82 -22.13
C ILE A 316 9.13 18.61 -22.12
N LEU A 317 7.82 18.85 -22.19
CA LEU A 317 6.83 17.79 -22.39
C LEU A 317 6.59 17.61 -23.89
N GLN A 318 7.05 16.48 -24.41
CA GLN A 318 6.82 16.05 -25.78
C GLN A 318 5.67 15.05 -25.79
N ASP A 319 4.69 15.23 -26.68
CA ASP A 319 3.61 14.25 -26.81
C ASP A 319 4.14 12.91 -27.34
N VAL A 320 3.69 11.79 -26.75
CA VAL A 320 4.10 10.45 -27.20
C VAL A 320 3.35 10.05 -28.47
N LYS A 321 2.08 10.43 -28.61
CA LYS A 321 1.27 10.12 -29.79
C LYS A 321 1.77 10.85 -31.04
N SER A 322 2.16 12.11 -30.87
CA SER A 322 2.62 13.02 -31.91
C SER A 322 4.00 13.61 -31.53
N PRO A 323 5.11 12.87 -31.69
CA PRO A 323 6.42 13.27 -31.18
C PRO A 323 6.95 14.63 -31.66
N LYS A 324 6.43 15.21 -32.74
CA LYS A 324 6.85 16.55 -33.19
C LYS A 324 6.26 17.69 -32.34
N TYR A 325 5.31 17.39 -31.45
CA TYR A 325 4.55 18.37 -30.68
C TYR A 325 5.05 18.47 -29.24
N HIS A 326 5.18 19.71 -28.78
CA HIS A 326 5.63 20.03 -27.43
C HIS A 326 4.63 20.95 -26.72
N ALA A 327 4.47 20.75 -25.42
CA ALA A 327 3.66 21.62 -24.58
C ALA A 327 4.31 23.00 -24.45
N PHE A 328 3.53 24.07 -24.63
CA PHE A 328 3.98 25.45 -24.45
C PHE A 328 2.85 26.34 -23.95
N LEU A 329 3.19 27.48 -23.35
CA LEU A 329 2.21 28.47 -22.91
C LEU A 329 1.90 29.46 -24.03
N HIS A 330 0.67 29.40 -24.54
CA HIS A 330 0.15 30.34 -25.52
C HIS A 330 -0.21 31.70 -24.89
N ASN A 331 -0.26 32.76 -25.69
CA ASN A 331 -0.54 34.13 -25.22
C ASN A 331 -1.92 34.28 -24.57
N SER A 332 -2.87 33.42 -24.93
CA SER A 332 -4.20 33.35 -24.30
C SER A 332 -4.19 32.74 -22.88
N GLY A 333 -3.03 32.35 -22.35
CA GLY A 333 -2.90 31.78 -21.00
C GLY A 333 -3.18 30.28 -20.92
N PHE A 334 -3.46 29.61 -22.03
CA PHE A 334 -3.69 28.17 -22.11
C PHE A 334 -2.44 27.41 -22.58
N VAL A 335 -2.29 26.17 -22.11
CA VAL A 335 -1.24 25.27 -22.57
C VAL A 335 -1.66 24.61 -23.88
N ARG A 336 -0.78 24.69 -24.87
CA ARG A 336 -1.00 24.17 -26.22
C ARG A 336 0.12 23.22 -26.63
N LEU A 337 -0.12 22.43 -27.66
CA LEU A 337 0.82 21.58 -28.36
C LEU A 337 1.19 22.22 -29.70
N SER A 338 2.47 22.43 -29.97
CA SER A 338 2.95 22.96 -31.27
C SER A 338 4.28 22.35 -31.67
N MET A 339 4.52 22.38 -32.98
CA MET A 339 5.82 22.11 -33.59
C MET A 339 6.70 23.37 -33.55
N GLY A 340 8.02 23.20 -33.41
CA GLY A 340 9.02 24.24 -33.76
C GLY A 340 9.06 25.52 -32.91
N LEU A 341 8.88 25.44 -31.59
CA LEU A 341 8.99 26.62 -30.70
C LEU A 341 10.33 26.71 -29.95
N VAL A 342 10.65 27.92 -29.47
CA VAL A 342 11.85 28.20 -28.67
C VAL A 342 11.75 27.52 -27.28
N ILE A 343 12.83 26.83 -26.88
CA ILE A 343 12.95 26.00 -25.66
C ILE A 343 12.38 26.66 -24.39
N LYS A 344 12.71 27.95 -24.14
CA LYS A 344 12.26 28.67 -22.93
C LYS A 344 10.73 28.74 -22.81
N SER A 345 10.00 28.65 -23.91
CA SER A 345 8.53 28.70 -23.91
C SER A 345 7.85 27.37 -23.56
N GLN A 346 8.63 26.29 -23.52
CA GLN A 346 8.17 24.90 -23.39
C GLN A 346 8.59 24.25 -22.06
N LEU A 347 9.40 24.94 -21.26
CA LEU A 347 9.97 24.38 -20.05
C LEU A 347 8.95 24.30 -18.91
N VAL A 348 8.55 23.08 -18.56
CA VAL A 348 7.68 22.78 -17.44
C VAL A 348 8.53 22.42 -16.23
N THR A 349 8.44 23.21 -15.15
CA THR A 349 9.08 22.92 -13.87
C THR A 349 8.14 22.08 -13.01
N PHE A 350 8.62 20.91 -12.58
CA PHE A 350 7.97 20.01 -11.67
C PHE A 350 8.44 20.30 -10.24
N ILE A 351 7.52 20.66 -9.35
CA ILE A 351 7.81 21.04 -7.97
C ILE A 351 7.08 20.07 -7.03
N PRO A 352 7.81 19.13 -6.37
CA PRO A 352 7.19 18.19 -5.45
C PRO A 352 6.71 18.92 -4.19
N ARG A 353 5.59 18.48 -3.64
CA ARG A 353 5.02 18.96 -2.38
C ARG A 353 5.27 17.96 -1.25
N SER A 354 5.16 18.44 -0.01
CA SER A 354 5.26 17.59 1.19
C SER A 354 4.12 16.57 1.30
N ASP A 355 2.95 16.86 0.72
CA ASP A 355 1.79 15.95 0.68
C ASP A 355 1.84 14.94 -0.50
N GLY A 356 2.96 14.87 -1.22
CA GLY A 356 3.21 13.93 -2.31
C GLY A 356 2.64 14.34 -3.67
N TYR A 357 1.80 15.38 -3.73
CA TYR A 357 1.33 15.97 -4.97
C TYR A 357 2.41 16.86 -5.62
N TRP A 358 2.11 17.34 -6.82
CA TRP A 358 3.00 18.18 -7.61
C TRP A 358 2.33 19.51 -7.93
N ASN A 359 3.10 20.59 -7.82
CA ASN A 359 2.78 21.83 -8.50
C ASN A 359 3.63 21.91 -9.77
N LEU A 360 3.05 22.42 -10.85
CA LEU A 360 3.74 22.59 -12.13
C LEU A 360 3.81 24.07 -12.51
N LYS A 361 4.92 24.51 -13.08
CA LYS A 361 5.08 25.85 -13.64
C LYS A 361 5.48 25.80 -15.11
N LEU A 362 5.00 26.76 -15.90
CA LEU A 362 5.43 26.99 -17.28
C LEU A 362 5.62 28.49 -17.48
N LYS A 363 6.80 28.91 -17.94
CA LYS A 363 7.23 30.32 -17.96
C LYS A 363 7.02 31.04 -16.61
N GLY A 364 7.35 30.37 -15.51
CA GLY A 364 7.22 30.92 -14.15
C GLY A 364 5.79 31.03 -13.61
N LYS A 365 4.76 30.79 -14.44
CA LYS A 365 3.35 30.79 -14.04
C LYS A 365 2.91 29.39 -13.60
N TRP A 366 2.04 29.32 -12.60
CA TRP A 366 1.48 28.07 -12.09
C TRP A 366 0.46 27.50 -13.06
N LEU A 367 0.57 26.21 -13.35
CA LEU A 367 -0.40 25.49 -14.17
C LEU A 367 -1.62 25.09 -13.34
N TRP A 368 -2.81 25.20 -13.93
CA TRP A 368 -4.07 24.93 -13.27
C TRP A 368 -5.12 24.43 -14.28
N ILE A 369 -6.14 23.72 -13.80
CA ILE A 369 -7.27 23.28 -14.63
C ILE A 369 -8.37 24.34 -14.63
N ASN A 370 -8.60 24.93 -15.79
CA ASN A 370 -9.75 25.79 -16.04
C ASN A 370 -10.97 24.92 -16.36
N ASP A 371 -11.99 24.98 -15.51
CA ASP A 371 -13.24 24.21 -15.62
C ASP A 371 -14.44 25.07 -16.03
N GLY A 372 -14.21 26.25 -16.61
CA GLY A 372 -15.27 26.97 -17.31
C GLY A 372 -15.61 26.28 -18.63
N TYR A 373 -16.85 25.83 -18.79
CA TYR A 373 -17.45 25.12 -19.95
C TYR A 373 -17.18 23.60 -20.04
N ASP A 374 -17.93 22.89 -20.90
CA ASP A 374 -17.92 21.42 -21.15
C ASP A 374 -16.55 20.80 -21.51
N THR A 375 -15.50 21.62 -21.56
CA THR A 375 -14.13 21.22 -21.88
C THR A 375 -13.15 21.80 -20.86
N SER A 376 -12.54 20.95 -20.05
CA SER A 376 -11.51 21.37 -19.10
C SER A 376 -10.15 21.48 -19.81
N TYR A 377 -9.47 22.63 -19.65
CA TYR A 377 -8.16 22.90 -20.25
C TYR A 377 -7.10 23.13 -19.19
N VAL A 378 -5.85 22.83 -19.54
CA VAL A 378 -4.70 23.28 -18.75
C VAL A 378 -4.41 24.74 -19.10
N ALA A 379 -4.42 25.59 -18.09
CA ALA A 379 -4.13 27.02 -18.19
C ALA A 379 -3.03 27.43 -17.20
N ALA A 380 -2.60 28.69 -17.25
CA ALA A 380 -1.58 29.24 -16.37
C ALA A 380 -2.06 30.49 -15.63
N LYS A 381 -1.68 30.63 -14.36
CA LYS A 381 -2.00 31.77 -13.48
C LYS A 381 -0.76 32.20 -12.69
N SER A 382 -0.76 33.46 -12.24
CA SER A 382 0.33 34.01 -11.42
C SER A 382 0.18 33.68 -9.93
N SER A 383 -1.04 33.48 -9.45
CA SER A 383 -1.34 33.12 -8.06
C SER A 383 -1.01 31.66 -7.77
N GLU A 384 -0.70 31.35 -6.51
CA GLU A 384 -0.46 29.97 -6.08
C GLU A 384 -1.69 29.07 -6.32
N PRO A 385 -1.48 27.81 -6.76
CA PRO A 385 -2.60 26.95 -7.13
C PRO A 385 -3.31 26.31 -5.93
N ASP A 386 -4.63 26.30 -5.99
CA ASP A 386 -5.49 25.43 -5.19
C ASP A 386 -5.43 23.97 -5.69
N GLN A 387 -6.37 23.12 -5.29
CA GLN A 387 -6.42 21.72 -5.74
C GLN A 387 -6.52 21.56 -7.28
N ARG A 388 -6.96 22.59 -8.02
CA ARG A 388 -7.02 22.56 -9.50
C ARG A 388 -5.66 22.76 -10.17
N GLY A 389 -4.66 23.28 -9.47
CA GLY A 389 -3.28 23.35 -9.96
C GLY A 389 -2.31 22.43 -9.21
N GLN A 390 -2.85 21.44 -8.51
CA GLN A 390 -2.11 20.35 -7.90
C GLN A 390 -2.35 19.08 -8.70
N PHE A 391 -1.28 18.30 -8.93
CA PHE A 391 -1.28 17.18 -9.86
C PHE A 391 -0.74 15.90 -9.24
N VAL A 392 -1.27 14.78 -9.70
CA VAL A 392 -0.66 13.46 -9.56
C VAL A 392 0.24 13.27 -10.77
N VAL A 393 1.53 13.07 -10.52
CA VAL A 393 2.54 12.86 -11.58
C VAL A 393 3.12 11.48 -11.40
N VAL A 394 3.02 10.66 -12.44
CA VAL A 394 3.55 9.30 -12.46
C VAL A 394 4.55 9.18 -13.59
N THR A 395 5.78 8.87 -13.23
CA THR A 395 6.87 8.61 -14.17
C THR A 395 7.01 7.12 -14.43
N TYR A 396 7.42 6.78 -15.64
CA TYR A 396 7.60 5.43 -16.15
C TYR A 396 9.00 5.30 -16.75
N PRO A 397 9.46 4.07 -17.05
CA PRO A 397 10.65 3.87 -17.87
C PRO A 397 10.61 4.67 -19.18
N ASN A 398 11.78 4.97 -19.75
CA ASN A 398 11.94 5.76 -20.97
C ASN A 398 11.47 7.22 -20.87
N ASN A 399 11.55 7.80 -19.66
CA ASN A 399 11.17 9.19 -19.38
C ASN A 399 9.72 9.51 -19.77
N ILE A 400 8.82 8.53 -19.74
CA ILE A 400 7.40 8.78 -19.96
C ILE A 400 6.78 9.27 -18.66
N VAL A 401 5.81 10.18 -18.77
CA VAL A 401 5.03 10.72 -17.66
C VAL A 401 3.56 10.76 -18.04
N THR A 402 2.69 10.54 -17.05
CA THR A 402 1.26 10.88 -17.11
C THR A 402 0.94 11.85 -15.99
N ILE A 403 0.01 12.77 -16.26
CA ILE A 403 -0.32 13.87 -15.34
C ILE A 403 -1.84 13.90 -15.18
N ALA A 404 -2.32 13.70 -13.96
CA ALA A 404 -3.73 13.83 -13.60
C ALA A 404 -3.91 14.93 -12.56
N ASN A 405 -5.13 15.46 -12.42
CA ASN A 405 -5.40 16.52 -11.45
C ASN A 405 -5.75 15.94 -10.06
N ARG A 406 -5.33 16.62 -8.98
CA ARG A 406 -5.65 16.20 -7.60
C ARG A 406 -7.16 16.15 -7.32
N LYS A 407 -7.90 17.17 -7.76
CA LYS A 407 -9.36 17.26 -7.55
C LYS A 407 -10.10 16.17 -8.34
N TRP A 408 -9.57 15.78 -9.50
CA TRP A 408 -10.13 14.75 -10.37
C TRP A 408 -9.02 13.78 -10.84
N PRO A 409 -8.63 12.79 -10.01
CA PRO A 409 -7.50 11.90 -10.30
C PRO A 409 -7.74 10.94 -11.47
N ASN A 410 -8.99 10.81 -11.91
CA ASN A 410 -9.42 10.11 -13.12
C ASN A 410 -9.29 10.95 -14.41
N LYS A 411 -8.98 12.26 -14.27
CA LYS A 411 -8.88 13.17 -15.41
C LYS A 411 -7.43 13.50 -15.73
N PHE A 412 -7.02 13.12 -16.94
CA PHE A 412 -5.64 13.18 -17.39
C PHE A 412 -5.43 14.29 -18.40
N TRP A 413 -4.21 14.83 -18.41
CA TRP A 413 -3.73 15.67 -19.51
C TRP A 413 -3.69 14.83 -20.78
N LYS A 414 -4.31 15.34 -21.84
CA LYS A 414 -4.53 14.60 -23.08
C LYS A 414 -4.27 15.46 -24.31
N ASP A 415 -3.65 14.87 -25.33
CA ASP A 415 -3.67 15.38 -26.70
C ASP A 415 -4.99 14.98 -27.39
N GLU A 416 -5.82 15.96 -27.73
CA GLU A 416 -6.96 15.76 -28.62
C GLU A 416 -6.65 16.37 -29.99
N SER A 417 -6.50 15.46 -30.96
CA SER A 417 -6.26 15.75 -32.37
C SER A 417 -7.20 16.85 -32.87
N GLY A 418 -6.63 17.91 -33.44
CA GLY A 418 -7.37 19.05 -34.01
C GLY A 418 -7.56 20.26 -33.08
N SER A 419 -7.36 20.12 -31.76
CA SER A 419 -7.55 21.26 -30.83
C SER A 419 -6.28 22.05 -30.54
N TYR A 420 -5.09 21.47 -30.72
CA TYR A 420 -3.79 22.03 -30.29
C TYR A 420 -3.72 22.41 -28.80
N TYR A 421 -4.72 22.11 -27.97
CA TYR A 421 -4.71 22.41 -26.53
C TYR A 421 -4.43 21.14 -25.73
N VAL A 422 -3.75 21.31 -24.59
CA VAL A 422 -3.71 20.23 -23.58
C VAL A 422 -5.04 20.24 -22.83
N ARG A 423 -5.86 19.22 -23.09
CA ARG A 423 -7.17 19.04 -22.47
C ARG A 423 -7.08 18.13 -21.26
N VAL A 424 -8.11 18.19 -20.42
CA VAL A 424 -8.27 17.33 -19.26
C VAL A 424 -9.54 16.51 -19.43
N ARG A 425 -9.39 15.20 -19.61
CA ARG A 425 -10.47 14.27 -19.94
C ARG A 425 -10.46 13.07 -19.02
N ASP A 426 -11.65 12.48 -18.85
CA ASP A 426 -11.79 11.15 -18.26
C ASP A 426 -11.04 10.13 -19.12
N GLY A 427 -10.48 9.11 -18.48
CA GLY A 427 -9.82 8.00 -19.15
C GLY A 427 -8.38 7.80 -18.67
N SER A 428 -7.93 6.54 -18.71
CA SER A 428 -6.94 6.07 -17.75
C SER A 428 -5.55 5.77 -18.28
N SER A 429 -5.29 5.58 -19.58
CA SER A 429 -4.00 4.98 -19.98
C SER A 429 -3.64 5.03 -21.46
N GLY A 430 -4.41 5.74 -22.29
CA GLY A 430 -4.17 5.85 -23.73
C GLY A 430 -2.79 6.44 -24.07
N VAL A 431 -2.31 6.23 -25.29
CA VAL A 431 -1.02 6.82 -25.74
C VAL A 431 -1.07 8.36 -25.76
N ASP A 432 -2.27 8.90 -25.93
CA ASP A 432 -2.59 10.33 -25.94
C ASP A 432 -2.56 11.02 -24.58
N THR A 433 -2.44 10.27 -23.47
CA THR A 433 -2.27 10.84 -22.12
C THR A 433 -0.81 10.86 -21.66
N ARG A 434 0.11 10.40 -22.53
CA ARG A 434 1.51 10.17 -22.21
C ARG A 434 2.37 11.27 -22.80
N PHE A 435 3.26 11.82 -21.99
CA PHE A 435 4.27 12.77 -22.42
C PHE A 435 5.66 12.18 -22.17
N ARG A 436 6.60 12.43 -23.07
CA ARG A 436 8.02 12.18 -22.86
C ARG A 436 8.66 13.41 -22.23
N LEU A 437 9.31 13.21 -21.09
CA LEU A 437 10.14 14.20 -20.42
C LEU A 437 11.48 14.30 -21.15
N ARG A 438 11.75 15.47 -21.76
CA ARG A 438 13.10 15.79 -22.25
C ARG A 438 13.80 16.66 -21.21
N PRO A 439 14.88 16.18 -20.56
CA PRO A 439 15.59 16.95 -19.54
C PRO A 439 16.24 18.19 -20.15
N CYS A 440 16.11 19.32 -19.43
CA CYS A 440 16.76 20.57 -19.78
C CYS A 440 17.49 21.14 -18.57
N ASN A 441 18.71 21.63 -18.78
CA ASN A 441 19.45 22.29 -17.70
C ASN A 441 18.81 23.65 -17.37
N ASP A 442 18.31 23.80 -16.14
CA ASP A 442 17.72 25.05 -15.60
C ASP A 442 18.79 26.05 -15.15
N ARG A 443 20.01 26.00 -15.70
CA ARG A 443 21.04 27.01 -15.41
C ARG A 443 20.70 28.24 -16.24
N GLY A 444 20.38 29.35 -15.56
CA GLY A 444 19.76 30.58 -16.06
C GLY A 444 20.41 31.34 -17.23
N THR A 445 21.27 30.72 -18.03
CA THR A 445 22.01 31.32 -19.16
C THR A 445 21.73 30.59 -20.49
N GLY A 446 20.48 30.17 -20.70
CA GLY A 446 20.05 29.51 -21.94
C GLY A 446 20.11 28.00 -21.81
N GLY A 447 19.05 27.41 -21.23
CA GLY A 447 18.96 25.97 -21.02
C GLY A 447 19.16 25.20 -22.32
N ARG A 448 20.25 24.42 -22.38
CA ARG A 448 20.40 23.37 -23.39
C ARG A 448 19.57 22.18 -22.91
N CYS A 449 18.66 21.72 -23.75
CA CYS A 449 18.01 20.43 -23.57
C CYS A 449 18.93 19.37 -24.18
N PHE A 450 19.14 18.28 -23.45
CA PHE A 450 19.96 17.19 -23.96
C PHE A 450 19.12 16.42 -24.98
N ASN A 451 19.62 16.29 -26.20
CA ASN A 451 19.11 15.30 -27.14
C ASN A 451 19.67 13.96 -26.69
N ASN A 452 18.78 13.08 -26.21
CA ASN A 452 19.03 11.63 -26.25
C ASN A 452 18.51 11.10 -27.57
#